data_AF-A0A699ZSR0-F1
#
_entry.id   AF-A0A699ZSR0-F1
#
_cell.length_a   1.000
_cell.length_b   1.000
_cell.length_c   1.000
_cell.angle_alpha   90.00
_cell.angle_beta   90.00
_cell.angle_gamma   90.00
#
_symmetry.space_group_name_H-M   'P 1'
#
loop_
_entity.id
_entity.type
_entity.pdbx_description
1 polymer ?
#
loop_
_entity_poly.entity_id
_entity_poly.type
_entity_poly.pdbx_seq_one_letter_code
_entity_poly.pdbx_strand_id
1 'polypeptide(L)' 'MEPTALQCFNHTLDVLKADPRITVRLGASDDIRAWGSNSSSRVARQQIPHQIYKDAQGQEHVR' A
#
# COMPACT_ATOMS: atom_id res chain seq x y z
N MET A 1 -7.20 -17.44 -2.93
CA MET A 1 -6.02 -16.61 -3.25
C MET A 1 -6.39 -15.16 -2.97
N GLU A 2 -5.57 -14.42 -2.23
CA GLU A 2 -5.77 -12.98 -2.09
C GLU A 2 -5.51 -12.26 -3.43
N PRO A 3 -6.22 -11.15 -3.71
CA PRO A 3 -5.93 -10.27 -4.85
C PRO A 3 -4.49 -9.74 -4.82
N THR A 4 -3.82 -9.67 -5.98
CA THR A 4 -2.45 -9.15 -6.11
C THR A 4 -2.29 -7.75 -5.51
N ALA A 5 -3.29 -6.88 -5.67
CA ALA A 5 -3.29 -5.54 -5.08
C ALA A 5 -3.14 -5.57 -3.56
N LEU A 6 -3.83 -6.49 -2.88
CA LEU A 6 -3.73 -6.65 -1.43
C LEU A 6 -2.38 -7.23 -1.02
N GLN A 7 -1.85 -8.18 -1.79
CA GLN A 7 -0.52 -8.74 -1.54
C GLN A 7 0.57 -7.67 -1.64
N CYS A 8 0.58 -6.88 -2.72
CA CYS A 8 1.55 -5.78 -2.89
C CYS A 8 1.41 -4.73 -1.78
N PHE A 9 0.17 -4.37 -1.41
CA PHE A 9 -0.09 -3.41 -0.34
C PHE A 9 0.42 -3.89 1.01
N ASN A 10 0.07 -5.13 1.41
CA ASN A 10 0.49 -5.71 2.69
C ASN A 10 2.00 -5.88 2.74
N HIS A 11 2.62 -6.39 1.67
CA HIS A 11 4.07 -6.52 1.59
C HIS A 11 4.78 -5.17 1.76
N THR A 12 4.27 -4.13 1.10
CA THR A 12 4.82 -2.77 1.23
C THR A 12 4.65 -2.25 2.65
N LEU A 13 3.48 -2.43 3.27
CA LEU A 13 3.21 -2.00 4.64
C LEU A 13 4.18 -2.67 5.63
N ASP A 14 4.44 -3.97 5.47
CA ASP A 14 5.37 -4.72 6.32
C ASP A 14 6.80 -4.18 6.20
N VAL A 15 7.25 -3.86 4.98
CA VAL A 15 8.56 -3.23 4.74
C VAL A 15 8.64 -1.87 5.44
N LEU A 16 7.60 -1.04 5.32
CA LEU A 16 7.58 0.29 5.96
C LEU A 16 7.60 0.20 7.50
N LYS A 17 6.89 -0.79 8.06
CA LYS A 17 6.87 -1.06 9.50
C LYS A 17 8.20 -1.56 10.05
N ALA A 18 8.97 -2.26 9.23
CA ALA A 18 10.29 -2.76 9.59
C ALA A 18 11.40 -1.71 9.42
N ASP A 19 11.18 -0.62 8.68
CA ASP A 19 12.21 0.38 8.42
C ASP A 19 12.40 1.34 9.62
N PRO A 20 13.55 1.30 10.32
CA PRO A 20 13.83 2.19 11.44
C PRO A 20 13.81 3.68 11.05
N ARG A 21 14.08 4.01 9.78
CA ARG A 21 14.05 5.41 9.29
C ARG A 21 12.62 5.96 9.28
N ILE A 22 11.63 5.08 9.17
CA ILE A 22 10.21 5.41 9.17
C ILE A 22 9.67 5.39 10.60
N THR A 23 9.94 4.32 11.35
CA THR A 23 9.38 4.16 12.71
C THR A 23 9.87 5.24 13.68
N VAL A 24 11.11 5.74 13.55
CA VAL A 24 11.57 6.88 14.36
C VAL A 24 10.80 8.18 14.09
N ARG A 25 10.08 8.29 12.97
CA ARG A 25 9.32 9.50 12.58
C ARG A 25 7.82 9.35 12.81
N LEU A 26 7.28 8.16 12.57
CA LEU A 26 5.83 7.92 12.56
C LEU A 26 5.32 7.16 13.79
N GLY A 27 6.21 6.59 14.60
CA GLY A 27 5.84 5.76 15.75
C GLY A 27 6.30 4.31 15.61
N ALA A 28 6.06 3.49 16.63
CA ALA A 28 6.41 2.08 16.57
C ALA A 28 5.62 1.38 15.45
N SER A 29 6.08 0.20 15.03
CA SER A 29 5.41 -0.61 13.99
C SER A 29 3.90 -0.79 14.24
N ASP A 30 3.50 -0.92 15.51
CA ASP A 30 2.11 -1.13 15.91
C ASP A 30 1.24 0.14 15.82
N ASP A 31 1.86 1.32 15.79
CA ASP A 31 1.20 2.60 15.61
C ASP A 31 0.90 2.89 14.12
N ILE A 32 1.64 2.25 13.21
CA ILE A 32 1.52 2.49 11.77
C ILE A 32 0.31 1.71 11.22
N ARG A 33 -0.72 2.47 10.82
CA ARG A 33 -1.93 1.97 10.16
C ARG A 33 -2.05 2.55 8.77
N ALA A 34 -2.50 1.74 7.82
CA ALA A 34 -2.68 2.15 6.43
C ALA A 34 -4.04 1.74 5.90
N TRP A 35 -4.50 2.43 4.86
CA TRP A 35 -5.76 2.20 4.17
C TRP A 35 -5.62 2.63 2.71
N GLY A 36 -6.47 2.13 1.83
CA GLY A 36 -6.31 2.33 0.37
C GLY A 36 -6.54 3.77 -0.10
N SER A 37 -7.52 4.47 0.47
CA SER A 37 -7.76 5.89 0.16
C SER A 37 -8.08 6.71 1.42
N ASN A 38 -7.54 7.93 1.51
CA ASN A 38 -7.84 8.84 2.62
C ASN A 38 -9.26 9.41 2.48
N SER A 39 -10.23 8.69 3.03
CA SER A 39 -11.65 9.00 2.97
C SER A 39 -12.29 8.84 4.34
N SER A 40 -13.42 9.50 4.60
CA SER A 40 -14.28 9.18 5.75
C SER A 40 -15.07 7.88 5.55
N SER A 41 -15.27 7.45 4.30
CA SER A 41 -15.99 6.23 3.97
C SER A 41 -15.16 4.98 4.29
N ARG A 42 -15.72 4.09 5.11
CA ARG A 42 -15.09 2.79 5.44
C ARG A 42 -14.86 1.95 4.19
N VAL A 43 -15.81 1.94 3.26
CA VAL A 43 -15.71 1.17 2.01
C VAL A 43 -14.55 1.70 1.17
N ALA A 44 -14.44 3.02 1.03
CA ALA A 44 -13.35 3.64 0.27
C ALA A 44 -11.97 3.36 0.89
N ARG A 45 -11.87 3.32 2.24
CA ARG A 45 -10.63 2.94 2.93
C ARG A 45 -10.20 1.49 2.66
N GLN A 46 -11.15 0.59 2.43
CA GLN A 46 -10.88 -0.83 2.18
C GLN A 46 -10.49 -1.11 0.73
N GLN A 47 -10.82 -0.21 -0.20
CA GLN A 47 -10.46 -0.34 -1.60
C GLN A 47 -9.02 0.11 -1.83
N ILE A 48 -8.13 -0.84 -2.12
CA ILE A 48 -6.75 -0.56 -2.52
C ILE A 48 -6.76 -0.17 -4.00
N PRO A 49 -6.30 1.05 -4.36
CA PRO A 49 -6.12 1.44 -5.74
C PRO A 49 -5.19 0.46 -6.46
N HIS A 50 -5.56 0.08 -7.68
CA HIS A 50 -4.78 -0.86 -8.47
C HIS A 50 -5.00 -0.55 -9.95
N GLN A 51 -4.06 0.17 -10.54
CA GLN A 51 -4.10 0.55 -11.95
C GLN A 51 -2.95 -0.11 -12.70
N ILE A 52 -3.29 -0.91 -13.71
CA ILE A 52 -2.32 -1.46 -14.65
C ILE A 52 -2.17 -0.48 -15.81
N TYR A 53 -0.94 -0.12 -16.15
CA TYR A 53 -0.62 0.72 -17.30
C TYR A 53 0.62 0.21 -18.02
N LYS A 54 0.76 0.57 -19.29
CA LYS A 54 1.94 0.25 -20.10
C LYS A 54 2.79 1.49 -20.27
N ASP A 55 4.10 1.34 -20.18
CA ASP A 55 5.03 2.40 -20.52
C ASP A 55 5.25 2.51 -22.04
N ALA A 56 6.14 3.42 -22.45
CA ALA A 56 6.45 3.66 -23.86
C ALA A 56 7.13 2.46 -24.56
N GLN A 57 7.69 1.53 -23.80
CA GLN A 57 8.34 0.31 -24.27
C GLN A 57 7.37 -0.88 -24.27
N GLY A 58 6.14 -0.68 -23.79
CA GLY A 58 5.10 -1.70 -23.69
C GLY A 58 5.21 -2.59 -22.45
N GLN A 59 6.09 -2.27 -21.49
CA GLN A 59 6.19 -3.01 -20.23
C GLN A 59 5.00 -2.65 -19.33
N GLU A 60 4.43 -3.66 -18.68
CA GLU A 60 3.32 -3.49 -17.75
C GLU A 60 3.82 -3.07 -16.37
N HIS A 61 3.16 -2.05 -15.83
CA HIS A 61 3.41 -1.48 -14.51
C HIS A 61 2.11 -1.43 -13.72
N VAL A 62 2.24 -1.44 -12.40
CA VAL A 62 1.14 -1.31 -11.45
C VAL A 62 1.33 -0.02 -10.64
N ARG A 63 0.27 0.76 -10.49
CA ARG A 63 0.20 1.98 -9.66
C ARG A 63 -0.96 1.92 -8.67
#